data_AF-M0HS81-F1
#
_entry.id   AF-M0HS81-F1
#
_cell.length_a   1.000
_cell.length_b   1.000
_cell.length_c   1.000
_cell.angle_alpha   90.00
_cell.angle_beta   90.00
_cell.angle_gamma   90.00
#
_symmetry.space_group_name_H-M   'P 1'
#
loop_
_entity.id
_entity.type
_entity.pdbx_description
1 polymer ?
#
loop_
_entity_poly.entity_id
_entity_poly.type
_entity_poly.pdbx_seq_one_letter_code
_entity_poly.pdbx_strand_id
1 'polypeptide(L)'
;MIGIVVSRADSASVHIGEHLRDLVEWEEVTDDTRPDGAGGGRYYRRAGFELREFDDLHIYLDDPAEAFSETPDFVAVVSRHSGETGPLLTAHFTGNFGPADYGGEPGRFARACPNAQRAVVSALRDHAPDGYEVGIEATHHGPTEMDVPSMFVELGSGEAEWKDSEGARAVAAAVLDIDGVDPDSDRQLVGFGGGHYAPRFERILRETDWSVGHIAADWQLKAMGDPDENRDVLRRAFDASAADVALVDGDRENLADVLDDEGYRVVSETWVRETAGVPLERVHDLESTLVRIEDGLRFGSDIDAADYDVISLPDPLLAEAQGIDIDAALDAVAETTVAYQTVESGTRARGRAAVAGDSYDELVARLCEILRAKYDSVERDDGRVVASMTAFDPEAAKRRGVPEGPAFGKLSAGQEIEVDDEVISPAEVSKERIVDFSV
;
A
#
# COMPACT_ATOMS: atom_id res chain seq x y z
N MET A 1 -2.14 24.44 13.26
CA MET A 1 -3.48 24.35 13.88
C MET A 1 -4.45 23.89 12.80
N ILE A 2 -5.41 23.00 13.11
CA ILE A 2 -6.41 22.46 12.18
C ILE A 2 -7.70 23.28 12.25
N GLY A 3 -8.11 23.84 11.12
CA GLY A 3 -9.39 24.54 11.00
C GLY A 3 -10.53 23.56 10.77
N ILE A 4 -11.57 23.59 11.59
CA ILE A 4 -12.77 22.76 11.42
C ILE A 4 -13.92 23.62 10.91
N VAL A 5 -14.51 23.20 9.79
CA VAL A 5 -15.67 23.85 9.17
C VAL A 5 -16.92 23.04 9.43
N VAL A 6 -17.93 23.69 10.02
CA VAL A 6 -19.28 23.16 10.21
C VAL A 6 -20.27 23.96 9.35
N SER A 7 -21.10 23.28 8.56
CA SER A 7 -22.15 23.90 7.75
C SER A 7 -23.50 23.77 8.45
N ARG A 8 -24.17 24.90 8.73
CA ARG A 8 -25.52 24.95 9.33
C ARG A 8 -26.61 24.53 8.35
N ALA A 9 -26.32 24.51 7.05
CA ALA A 9 -27.20 23.97 6.02
C ALA A 9 -27.12 22.43 5.91
N ASP A 10 -26.19 21.78 6.61
CA ASP A 10 -26.00 20.34 6.62
C ASP A 10 -26.26 19.76 8.03
N SER A 11 -27.32 18.98 8.16
CA SER A 11 -27.72 18.40 9.44
C SER A 11 -26.68 17.43 10.03
N ALA A 12 -25.94 16.69 9.19
CA ALA A 12 -24.89 15.80 9.70
C ALA A 12 -23.70 16.62 10.19
N SER A 13 -23.32 17.66 9.43
CA SER A 13 -22.25 18.59 9.82
C SER A 13 -22.54 19.25 11.17
N VAL A 14 -23.75 19.77 11.38
CA VAL A 14 -24.19 20.32 12.68
C VAL A 14 -24.07 19.28 13.79
N HIS A 15 -24.54 18.06 13.56
CA HIS A 15 -24.54 16.99 14.55
C HIS A 15 -23.11 16.55 14.94
N ILE A 16 -22.20 16.46 13.95
CA ILE A 16 -20.77 16.24 14.21
C ILE A 16 -20.18 17.42 15.00
N GLY A 17 -20.53 18.65 14.64
CA GLY A 17 -20.13 19.87 15.35
C GLY A 17 -20.58 19.93 16.82
N GLU A 18 -21.77 19.40 17.13
CA GLU A 18 -22.22 19.20 18.51
C GLU A 18 -21.31 18.22 19.25
N HIS A 19 -21.02 17.06 18.66
CA HIS A 19 -20.11 16.08 19.28
C HIS A 19 -18.67 16.58 19.44
N LEU A 20 -18.14 17.34 18.48
CA LEU A 20 -16.82 17.98 18.60
C LEU A 20 -16.75 18.86 19.85
N ARG A 21 -17.82 19.63 20.12
CA ARG A 21 -17.92 20.51 21.30
C ARG A 21 -18.12 19.76 22.61
N ASP A 22 -18.78 18.60 22.56
CA ASP A 22 -19.06 17.78 23.75
C ASP A 22 -17.89 16.87 24.16
N LEU A 23 -17.03 16.48 23.22
CA LEU A 23 -15.94 15.52 23.44
C LEU A 23 -14.77 16.10 24.25
N VAL A 24 -14.49 17.38 24.10
CA VAL A 24 -13.35 18.07 24.72
C VAL A 24 -13.74 19.48 25.16
N GLU A 25 -12.96 20.08 26.06
CA GLU A 25 -13.19 21.46 26.48
C GLU A 25 -12.71 22.45 25.40
N TRP A 26 -13.54 23.45 25.12
CA TRP A 26 -13.27 24.54 24.18
C TRP A 26 -13.36 25.90 24.86
N GLU A 27 -12.52 26.83 24.42
CA GLU A 27 -12.70 28.25 24.69
C GLU A 27 -13.71 28.83 23.68
N GLU A 28 -14.82 29.36 24.17
CA GLU A 28 -15.77 30.11 23.35
C GLU A 28 -15.27 31.54 23.13
N VAL A 29 -15.18 31.95 21.88
CA VAL A 29 -14.71 33.29 21.47
C VAL A 29 -15.72 33.93 20.53
N THR A 30 -15.71 35.26 20.44
CA THR A 30 -16.57 36.03 19.53
C THR A 30 -15.73 36.86 18.56
N ASP A 31 -16.03 36.74 17.27
CA ASP A 31 -15.46 37.51 16.16
C ASP A 31 -16.51 38.46 15.58
N ASP A 32 -16.51 39.71 16.03
CA ASP A 32 -17.39 40.77 15.53
C ASP A 32 -16.92 41.40 14.21
N THR A 33 -15.77 40.96 13.66
CA THR A 33 -15.19 41.53 12.44
C THR A 33 -15.74 40.90 11.16
N ARG A 34 -16.40 39.75 11.28
CA ARG A 34 -16.98 38.97 10.18
C ARG A 34 -18.45 38.62 10.46
N PRO A 35 -19.32 38.52 9.44
CA PRO A 35 -20.68 38.01 9.63
C PRO A 35 -20.71 36.61 10.24
N ASP A 36 -21.64 36.36 11.16
CA ASP A 36 -21.82 35.05 11.83
C ASP A 36 -21.98 33.89 10.83
N GLY A 37 -22.80 34.07 9.79
CA GLY A 37 -22.98 33.06 8.75
C GLY A 37 -21.77 32.81 7.83
N ALA A 38 -20.72 33.61 7.94
CA ALA A 38 -19.48 33.46 7.17
C ALA A 38 -18.31 32.97 8.04
N GLY A 39 -18.59 32.32 9.16
CA GLY A 39 -17.58 31.88 10.13
C GLY A 39 -17.18 32.95 11.14
N GLY A 40 -17.84 34.12 11.16
CA GLY A 40 -17.70 35.12 12.23
C GLY A 40 -18.56 34.78 13.44
N GLY A 41 -18.88 35.79 14.26
CA GLY A 41 -19.74 35.59 15.42
C GLY A 41 -19.10 34.63 16.43
N ARG A 42 -19.85 33.66 16.94
CA ARG A 42 -19.33 32.73 17.96
C ARG A 42 -18.54 31.60 17.30
N TYR A 43 -17.32 31.39 17.76
CA TYR A 43 -16.47 30.27 17.36
C TYR A 43 -15.77 29.64 18.57
N TYR A 44 -15.11 28.50 18.35
CA TYR A 44 -14.52 27.71 19.43
C TYR A 44 -13.04 27.45 19.15
N ARG A 45 -12.19 27.62 20.16
CA ARG A 45 -10.75 27.38 20.06
C ARG A 45 -10.25 26.46 21.16
N ARG A 46 -9.26 25.62 20.83
CA ARG A 46 -8.42 24.90 21.80
C ARG A 46 -7.03 24.74 21.24
N ALA A 47 -6.10 24.20 22.03
CA ALA A 47 -4.80 23.81 21.48
C ALA A 47 -5.01 22.83 20.32
N GLY A 48 -4.36 23.08 19.19
CA GLY A 48 -4.47 22.25 17.98
C GLY A 48 -5.62 22.61 17.03
N PHE A 49 -6.72 23.21 17.52
CA PHE A 49 -7.96 23.34 16.73
C PHE A 49 -8.71 24.67 16.89
N GLU A 50 -9.40 25.06 15.83
CA GLU A 50 -10.37 26.15 15.80
C GLU A 50 -11.57 25.69 14.97
N LEU A 51 -12.78 25.81 15.52
CA LEU A 51 -14.03 25.40 14.89
C LEU A 51 -14.87 26.63 14.56
N ARG A 52 -15.26 26.75 13.29
CA ARG A 52 -16.14 27.82 12.78
C ARG A 52 -17.35 27.24 12.06
N GLU A 53 -18.48 27.93 12.22
CA GLU A 53 -19.77 27.55 11.64
C GLU A 53 -20.13 28.50 10.48
N PHE A 54 -20.65 27.97 9.39
CA PHE A 54 -21.04 28.72 8.18
C PHE A 54 -22.52 28.43 7.86
N ASP A 55 -23.24 29.43 7.34
CA ASP A 55 -24.67 29.28 7.01
C ASP A 55 -24.88 28.46 5.72
N ASP A 56 -23.98 28.58 4.75
CA ASP A 56 -24.09 27.96 3.44
C ASP A 56 -23.60 26.51 3.42
N LEU A 57 -23.97 25.76 2.38
CA LEU A 57 -23.41 24.43 2.12
C LEU A 57 -21.94 24.55 1.76
N HIS A 58 -21.11 23.77 2.46
CA HIS A 58 -19.64 23.80 2.35
C HIS A 58 -19.12 23.55 0.93
N ILE A 59 -19.83 22.75 0.11
CA ILE A 59 -19.47 22.49 -1.29
C ILE A 59 -19.50 23.73 -2.21
N TYR A 60 -20.16 24.82 -1.77
CA TYR A 60 -20.29 26.08 -2.50
C TYR A 60 -19.58 27.25 -1.81
N LEU A 61 -18.84 26.99 -0.73
CA LEU A 61 -17.96 28.01 -0.17
C LEU A 61 -16.84 28.30 -1.17
N ASP A 62 -16.26 29.49 -1.09
CA ASP A 62 -15.00 29.79 -1.77
C ASP A 62 -13.87 29.23 -0.88
N ASP A 63 -13.14 30.09 -0.17
CA ASP A 63 -12.13 29.67 0.81
C ASP A 63 -12.56 29.98 2.27
N PRO A 64 -12.94 28.97 3.07
CA PRO A 64 -13.23 29.15 4.50
C PRO A 64 -11.97 29.37 5.33
N ALA A 65 -10.76 29.11 4.82
CA ALA A 65 -9.50 29.24 5.55
C ALA A 65 -9.25 30.67 6.02
N GLU A 66 -9.71 31.66 5.24
CA GLU A 66 -9.63 33.07 5.62
C GLU A 66 -10.38 33.39 6.91
N ALA A 67 -11.34 32.54 7.33
CA ALA A 67 -12.11 32.76 8.55
C ALA A 67 -11.30 32.53 9.81
N PHE A 68 -10.33 31.61 9.80
CA PHE A 68 -9.64 31.21 11.02
C PHE A 68 -8.73 32.33 11.56
N SER A 69 -8.53 32.35 12.88
CA SER A 69 -7.75 33.40 13.55
C SER A 69 -6.25 33.38 13.18
N GLU A 70 -5.77 32.22 12.72
CA GLU A 70 -4.43 31.96 12.21
C GLU A 70 -4.59 31.05 10.97
N THR A 71 -3.68 31.14 10.00
CA THR A 71 -3.69 30.26 8.81
C THR A 71 -3.60 28.79 9.27
N PRO A 72 -4.60 27.94 8.96
CA PRO A 72 -4.55 26.54 9.33
C PRO A 72 -3.44 25.79 8.59
N ASP A 73 -2.91 24.73 9.20
CA ASP A 73 -2.04 23.78 8.48
C ASP A 73 -2.85 23.04 7.41
N PHE A 74 -4.11 22.74 7.74
CA PHE A 74 -5.15 22.27 6.83
C PHE A 74 -6.55 22.49 7.42
N VAL A 75 -7.58 22.34 6.57
CA VAL A 75 -8.99 22.43 6.93
C VAL A 75 -9.68 21.07 6.85
N ALA A 76 -10.37 20.68 7.93
CA ALA A 76 -11.27 19.54 7.96
C ALA A 76 -12.72 20.03 7.87
N VAL A 77 -13.39 19.73 6.76
CA VAL A 77 -14.81 20.00 6.59
C VAL A 77 -15.59 18.78 7.06
N VAL A 78 -16.34 18.90 8.15
CA VAL A 78 -17.22 17.82 8.59
C VAL A 78 -18.54 17.90 7.82
N SER A 79 -18.95 16.81 7.19
CA SER A 79 -20.00 16.83 6.17
C SER A 79 -20.88 15.58 6.21
N ARG A 80 -22.04 15.63 5.55
CA ARG A 80 -22.77 14.42 5.18
C ARG A 80 -22.20 13.82 3.90
N HIS A 81 -22.15 12.50 3.86
CA HIS A 81 -22.16 11.75 2.59
C HIS A 81 -23.61 11.41 2.23
N SER A 82 -23.98 11.50 0.96
CA SER A 82 -25.32 11.13 0.46
C SER A 82 -25.23 10.06 -0.62
N GLY A 83 -25.72 8.86 -0.33
CA GLY A 83 -25.65 7.72 -1.25
C GLY A 83 -26.48 6.52 -0.81
N GLU A 84 -26.39 5.43 -1.57
CA GLU A 84 -27.10 4.16 -1.31
C GLU A 84 -26.15 3.09 -0.71
N THR A 85 -25.21 3.51 0.14
CA THR A 85 -24.18 2.64 0.74
C THR A 85 -24.52 2.11 2.13
N GLY A 86 -25.55 2.66 2.79
CA GLY A 86 -25.83 2.38 4.21
C GLY A 86 -24.89 3.13 5.15
N PRO A 87 -24.65 2.64 6.38
CA PRO A 87 -23.76 3.27 7.35
C PRO A 87 -22.30 3.31 6.88
N LEU A 88 -21.79 4.52 6.64
CA LEU A 88 -20.47 4.74 6.04
C LEU A 88 -19.80 5.97 6.66
N LEU A 89 -18.53 5.86 7.01
CA LEU A 89 -17.66 6.99 7.37
C LEU A 89 -16.54 7.12 6.34
N THR A 90 -16.34 8.31 5.78
CA THR A 90 -15.39 8.52 4.68
C THR A 90 -14.57 9.78 4.85
N ALA A 91 -13.47 9.86 4.08
CA ALA A 91 -12.78 11.11 3.85
C ALA A 91 -12.28 11.22 2.40
N HIS A 92 -12.31 12.42 1.83
CA HIS A 92 -11.86 12.69 0.46
C HIS A 92 -11.44 14.14 0.24
N PHE A 93 -10.87 14.39 -0.94
CA PHE A 93 -10.49 15.72 -1.41
C PHE A 93 -11.47 16.24 -2.45
N THR A 94 -11.59 17.56 -2.53
CA THR A 94 -12.48 18.22 -3.49
C THR A 94 -11.75 18.61 -4.77
N GLY A 95 -12.46 18.53 -5.90
CA GLY A 95 -11.86 18.67 -7.21
C GLY A 95 -12.72 18.12 -8.33
N ASN A 96 -12.54 18.66 -9.53
CA ASN A 96 -13.28 18.26 -10.71
C ASN A 96 -12.31 18.02 -11.86
N PHE A 97 -12.02 16.75 -12.20
CA PHE A 97 -11.26 16.42 -13.41
C PHE A 97 -12.03 16.78 -14.70
N GLY A 98 -13.37 16.78 -14.63
CA GLY A 98 -14.28 17.15 -15.71
C GLY A 98 -15.17 18.34 -15.34
N PRO A 99 -16.46 18.34 -15.73
CA PRO A 99 -17.42 19.38 -15.33
C PRO A 99 -17.59 19.50 -13.80
N ALA A 100 -17.91 20.72 -13.34
CA ALA A 100 -18.12 21.06 -11.94
C ALA A 100 -19.62 21.28 -11.65
N ASP A 101 -20.39 20.19 -11.61
CA ASP A 101 -21.85 20.26 -11.42
C ASP A 101 -22.25 20.56 -9.95
N TYR A 102 -21.33 20.31 -9.01
CA TYR A 102 -21.55 20.42 -7.56
C TYR A 102 -20.51 21.31 -6.89
N GLY A 103 -20.29 22.51 -7.43
CA GLY A 103 -19.37 23.50 -6.86
C GLY A 103 -17.94 23.39 -7.38
N GLY A 104 -17.18 24.47 -7.19
CA GLY A 104 -15.84 24.63 -7.73
C GLY A 104 -15.79 24.84 -9.25
N GLU A 105 -14.61 24.68 -9.83
CA GLU A 105 -14.35 24.90 -11.25
C GLU A 105 -13.93 23.61 -11.99
N PRO A 106 -14.25 23.46 -13.28
CA PRO A 106 -13.75 22.35 -14.09
C PRO A 106 -12.22 22.36 -14.23
N GLY A 107 -11.60 21.19 -14.10
CA GLY A 107 -10.14 21.04 -14.19
C GLY A 107 -9.37 21.75 -13.06
N ARG A 108 -10.00 21.89 -11.88
CA ARG A 108 -9.43 22.47 -10.66
C ARG A 108 -9.62 21.54 -9.48
N PHE A 109 -8.74 21.71 -8.50
CA PHE A 109 -8.61 20.86 -7.32
C PHE A 109 -8.26 21.74 -6.13
N ALA A 110 -8.90 21.49 -4.99
CA ALA A 110 -8.41 22.05 -3.73
C ALA A 110 -7.06 21.39 -3.39
N ARG A 111 -6.21 22.08 -2.63
CA ARG A 111 -4.98 21.45 -2.14
C ARG A 111 -5.34 20.26 -1.24
N ALA A 112 -4.87 19.06 -1.56
CA ALA A 112 -5.08 17.86 -0.75
C ALA A 112 -4.17 17.84 0.49
N CYS A 113 -4.56 17.07 1.50
CA CYS A 113 -3.73 16.72 2.67
C CYS A 113 -3.64 15.18 2.82
N PRO A 114 -2.88 14.48 1.95
CA PRO A 114 -2.89 13.02 1.86
C PRO A 114 -2.50 12.32 3.17
N ASN A 115 -1.50 12.82 3.88
CA ASN A 115 -1.07 12.23 5.15
C ASN A 115 -2.12 12.42 6.26
N ALA A 116 -2.76 13.59 6.30
CA ALA A 116 -3.87 13.84 7.23
C ALA A 116 -5.10 12.96 6.92
N GLN A 117 -5.42 12.73 5.63
CA GLN A 117 -6.49 11.80 5.24
C GLN A 117 -6.17 10.38 5.69
N ARG A 118 -4.93 9.92 5.50
CA ARG A 118 -4.49 8.60 5.99
C ARG A 118 -4.71 8.45 7.49
N ALA A 119 -4.33 9.47 8.26
CA ALA A 119 -4.49 9.49 9.72
C ALA A 119 -5.98 9.49 10.13
N VAL A 120 -6.81 10.34 9.51
CA VAL A 120 -8.23 10.42 9.88
C VAL A 120 -8.99 9.16 9.50
N VAL A 121 -8.68 8.52 8.37
CA VAL A 121 -9.29 7.23 7.98
C VAL A 121 -8.91 6.11 8.96
N SER A 122 -7.67 6.11 9.46
CA SER A 122 -7.27 5.20 10.54
C SER A 122 -8.09 5.46 11.81
N ALA A 123 -8.21 6.72 12.23
CA ALA A 123 -8.96 7.08 13.42
C ALA A 123 -10.47 6.79 13.27
N LEU A 124 -11.06 6.98 12.08
CA LEU A 124 -12.43 6.60 11.79
C LEU A 124 -12.63 5.09 12.01
N ARG A 125 -11.69 4.23 11.61
CA ARG A 125 -11.77 2.78 11.87
C ARG A 125 -11.71 2.44 13.35
N ASP A 126 -10.94 3.19 14.12
CA ASP A 126 -10.82 2.97 15.56
C ASP A 126 -12.09 3.37 16.33
N HIS A 127 -12.83 4.37 15.82
CA HIS A 127 -14.05 4.89 16.44
C HIS A 127 -15.36 4.40 15.82
N ALA A 128 -15.32 3.77 14.65
CA ALA A 128 -16.51 3.37 13.91
C ALA A 128 -17.42 2.45 14.75
N PRO A 129 -18.73 2.77 14.86
CA PRO A 129 -19.69 1.88 15.50
C PRO A 129 -19.87 0.57 14.72
N ASP A 130 -20.36 -0.47 15.40
CA ASP A 130 -20.69 -1.75 14.76
C ASP A 130 -21.65 -1.53 13.57
N GLY A 131 -21.26 -2.02 12.40
CA GLY A 131 -22.06 -1.94 11.17
C GLY A 131 -21.75 -0.74 10.27
N TYR A 132 -20.90 0.19 10.70
CA TYR A 132 -20.33 1.21 9.81
C TYR A 132 -19.16 0.64 9.02
N GLU A 133 -19.19 0.86 7.71
CA GLU A 133 -17.99 0.74 6.88
C GLU A 133 -17.16 2.01 6.98
N VAL A 134 -15.85 1.90 6.78
CA VAL A 134 -14.94 3.04 6.73
C VAL A 134 -14.12 2.98 5.46
N GLY A 135 -14.03 4.09 4.73
CA GLY A 135 -13.29 4.14 3.48
C GLY A 135 -12.87 5.54 3.06
N ILE A 136 -12.55 5.65 1.78
CA ILE A 136 -12.28 6.92 1.11
C ILE A 136 -13.16 7.05 -0.12
N GLU A 137 -13.28 8.27 -0.62
CA GLU A 137 -13.98 8.55 -1.87
C GLU A 137 -13.02 9.15 -2.90
N ALA A 138 -13.38 9.00 -4.18
CA ALA A 138 -12.70 9.67 -5.27
C ALA A 138 -12.80 11.19 -5.11
N THR A 139 -11.89 11.92 -5.73
CA THR A 139 -11.94 13.38 -5.72
C THR A 139 -13.20 13.85 -6.42
N HIS A 140 -14.02 14.69 -5.79
CA HIS A 140 -15.24 15.20 -6.44
C HIS A 140 -15.76 16.48 -5.78
N HIS A 141 -16.64 17.19 -6.49
CA HIS A 141 -17.35 18.40 -6.06
C HIS A 141 -16.44 19.56 -5.61
N GLY A 142 -17.05 20.70 -5.25
CA GLY A 142 -16.35 21.88 -4.72
C GLY A 142 -16.22 21.86 -3.20
N PRO A 143 -15.50 22.82 -2.61
CA PRO A 143 -14.77 23.91 -3.26
C PRO A 143 -13.51 23.43 -3.97
N THR A 144 -13.02 24.20 -4.95
CA THR A 144 -11.72 23.93 -5.59
C THR A 144 -10.70 25.04 -5.36
N GLU A 145 -11.13 26.18 -4.84
CA GLU A 145 -10.28 27.33 -4.54
C GLU A 145 -10.06 27.38 -3.02
N MET A 146 -9.07 26.63 -2.55
CA MET A 146 -8.67 26.56 -1.14
C MET A 146 -7.19 26.94 -1.04
N ASP A 147 -6.85 27.98 -0.27
CA ASP A 147 -5.45 28.44 -0.15
C ASP A 147 -4.60 27.50 0.73
N VAL A 148 -5.25 26.71 1.59
CA VAL A 148 -4.62 25.72 2.47
C VAL A 148 -5.07 24.31 2.11
N PRO A 149 -4.29 23.28 2.45
CA PRO A 149 -4.73 21.90 2.30
C PRO A 149 -6.08 21.65 2.97
N SER A 150 -6.93 20.81 2.40
CA SER A 150 -8.25 20.53 2.94
C SER A 150 -8.76 19.15 2.59
N MET A 151 -9.68 18.65 3.41
CA MET A 151 -10.42 17.41 3.17
C MET A 151 -11.82 17.48 3.74
N PHE A 152 -12.70 16.65 3.21
CA PHE A 152 -14.00 16.36 3.77
C PHE A 152 -13.90 15.10 4.62
N VAL A 153 -14.57 15.09 5.77
CA VAL A 153 -14.69 13.93 6.66
C VAL A 153 -16.18 13.72 6.94
N GLU A 154 -16.72 12.61 6.48
CA GLU A 154 -18.16 12.50 6.25
C GLU A 154 -18.85 11.40 7.05
N LEU A 155 -20.12 11.67 7.36
CA LEU A 155 -21.09 10.72 7.91
C LEU A 155 -22.14 10.41 6.85
N GLY A 156 -22.22 9.15 6.44
CA GLY A 156 -23.13 8.68 5.41
C GLY A 156 -23.99 7.50 5.84
N SER A 157 -25.04 7.18 5.08
CA SER A 157 -25.28 7.70 3.71
C SER A 157 -26.66 8.32 3.49
N GLY A 158 -27.52 8.31 4.52
CA GLY A 158 -28.86 8.91 4.48
C GLY A 158 -29.33 9.47 5.82
N GLU A 159 -30.60 9.88 5.87
CA GLU A 159 -31.16 10.60 7.02
C GLU A 159 -31.13 9.81 8.34
N ALA A 160 -31.12 8.47 8.26
CA ALA A 160 -30.99 7.62 9.44
C ALA A 160 -29.59 7.76 10.05
N GLU A 161 -28.55 7.68 9.22
CA GLU A 161 -27.15 7.79 9.63
C GLU A 161 -26.78 9.23 10.01
N TRP A 162 -27.28 10.24 9.29
CA TRP A 162 -27.02 11.65 9.64
C TRP A 162 -27.55 12.03 11.03
N LYS A 163 -28.57 11.32 11.53
CA LYS A 163 -29.14 11.49 12.88
C LYS A 163 -28.55 10.53 13.91
N ASP A 164 -27.66 9.64 13.50
CA ASP A 164 -27.03 8.67 14.39
C ASP A 164 -25.92 9.33 15.20
N SER A 165 -26.10 9.34 16.53
CA SER A 165 -25.19 9.98 17.46
C SER A 165 -23.88 9.22 17.60
N GLU A 166 -23.88 7.89 17.44
CA GLU A 166 -22.64 7.11 17.52
C GLU A 166 -21.77 7.36 16.28
N GLY A 167 -22.36 7.39 15.08
CA GLY A 167 -21.66 7.75 13.84
C GLY A 167 -21.11 9.18 13.86
N ALA A 168 -21.92 10.16 14.26
CA ALA A 168 -21.49 11.56 14.36
C ALA A 168 -20.38 11.77 15.41
N ARG A 169 -20.47 11.08 16.55
CA ARG A 169 -19.42 11.07 17.58
C ARG A 169 -18.13 10.43 17.06
N ALA A 170 -18.22 9.36 16.26
CA ALA A 170 -17.05 8.71 15.69
C ALA A 170 -16.27 9.64 14.74
N VAL A 171 -16.97 10.37 13.86
CA VAL A 171 -16.35 11.38 12.99
C VAL A 171 -15.70 12.49 13.82
N ALA A 172 -16.41 13.01 14.83
CA ALA A 172 -15.89 14.04 15.71
C ALA A 172 -14.61 13.60 16.45
N ALA A 173 -14.61 12.37 16.98
CA ALA A 173 -13.44 11.80 17.66
C ALA A 173 -12.25 11.62 16.70
N ALA A 174 -12.50 11.10 15.49
CA ALA A 174 -11.45 10.91 14.49
C ALA A 174 -10.80 12.23 14.06
N VAL A 175 -11.58 13.31 13.89
CA VAL A 175 -11.05 14.65 13.58
C VAL A 175 -10.20 15.21 14.73
N LEU A 176 -10.53 14.90 15.99
CA LEU A 176 -9.74 15.34 17.14
C LEU A 176 -8.43 14.56 17.31
N ASP A 177 -8.40 13.30 16.88
CA ASP A 177 -7.23 12.42 17.04
C ASP A 177 -6.07 12.73 16.07
N ILE A 178 -6.33 13.52 15.02
CA ILE A 178 -5.30 13.95 14.05
C ILE A 178 -4.57 15.25 14.45
N ASP A 179 -4.67 15.67 15.72
CA ASP A 179 -3.91 16.81 16.24
C ASP A 179 -2.39 16.60 16.03
N GLY A 180 -1.72 17.60 15.46
CA GLY A 180 -0.28 17.56 15.20
C GLY A 180 0.14 16.64 14.05
N VAL A 181 -0.78 16.12 13.24
CA VAL A 181 -0.47 15.42 11.99
C VAL A 181 -0.15 16.42 10.90
N ASP A 182 0.95 16.26 10.18
CA ASP A 182 1.29 17.10 9.02
C ASP A 182 0.38 16.76 7.80
N PRO A 183 0.01 17.74 6.95
CA PRO A 183 -0.87 17.50 5.80
C PRO A 183 -0.25 16.56 4.76
N ASP A 184 1.09 16.59 4.64
CA ASP A 184 1.86 15.86 3.64
C ASP A 184 2.87 14.90 4.25
N SER A 185 3.39 14.01 3.40
CA SER A 185 4.49 13.10 3.69
C SER A 185 5.37 12.93 2.45
N ASP A 186 6.52 12.27 2.58
CA ASP A 186 7.41 12.02 1.44
C ASP A 186 6.93 10.88 0.51
N ARG A 187 5.84 10.19 0.86
CA ARG A 187 5.28 9.06 0.11
C ARG A 187 3.83 9.31 -0.25
N GLN A 188 3.61 10.06 -1.32
CA GLN A 188 2.27 10.39 -1.79
C GLN A 188 2.15 10.09 -3.29
N LEU A 189 0.97 9.63 -3.70
CA LEU A 189 0.68 9.34 -5.09
C LEU A 189 -0.67 9.90 -5.52
N VAL A 190 -0.84 10.10 -6.83
CA VAL A 190 -2.13 10.38 -7.46
C VAL A 190 -2.73 9.08 -7.99
N GLY A 191 -4.01 8.86 -7.71
CA GLY A 191 -4.75 7.67 -8.15
C GLY A 191 -5.53 7.93 -9.43
N PHE A 192 -5.50 6.98 -10.37
CA PHE A 192 -6.29 7.06 -11.60
C PHE A 192 -7.07 5.76 -11.82
N GLY A 193 -8.39 5.86 -11.98
CA GLY A 193 -9.28 4.75 -12.29
C GLY A 193 -10.09 4.23 -11.10
N GLY A 194 -10.91 3.23 -11.35
CA GLY A 194 -11.77 2.59 -10.35
C GLY A 194 -13.10 3.33 -10.14
N GLY A 195 -13.87 2.85 -9.16
CA GLY A 195 -15.16 3.42 -8.76
C GLY A 195 -15.05 4.55 -7.75
N HIS A 196 -16.21 5.09 -7.36
CA HIS A 196 -16.32 6.20 -6.40
C HIS A 196 -15.64 5.92 -5.05
N TYR A 197 -15.79 4.72 -4.49
CA TYR A 197 -15.22 4.35 -3.19
C TYR A 197 -13.79 3.77 -3.27
N ALA A 198 -13.16 3.81 -4.45
CA ALA A 198 -11.72 3.64 -4.64
C ALA A 198 -11.02 2.52 -3.81
N PRO A 199 -11.50 1.26 -3.80
CA PRO A 199 -11.04 0.21 -2.87
C PRO A 199 -9.55 -0.17 -3.04
N ARG A 200 -8.98 0.03 -4.23
CA ARG A 200 -7.56 -0.18 -4.49
C ARG A 200 -6.70 0.84 -3.75
N PHE A 201 -7.11 2.11 -3.75
CA PHE A 201 -6.40 3.19 -3.07
C PHE A 201 -6.64 3.16 -1.55
N GLU A 202 -7.84 2.79 -1.12
CA GLU A 202 -8.17 2.56 0.30
C GLU A 202 -7.27 1.46 0.91
N ARG A 203 -7.01 0.41 0.14
CA ARG A 203 -6.08 -0.66 0.51
C ARG A 203 -4.64 -0.17 0.66
N ILE A 204 -4.18 0.73 -0.19
CA ILE A 204 -2.84 1.33 -0.09
C ILE A 204 -2.70 2.12 1.21
N LEU A 205 -3.67 2.99 1.52
CA LEU A 205 -3.70 3.74 2.77
C LEU A 205 -3.65 2.83 4.00
N ARG A 206 -4.32 1.67 3.93
CA ARG A 206 -4.43 0.71 5.04
C ARG A 206 -3.17 -0.13 5.22
N GLU A 207 -2.57 -0.59 4.13
CA GLU A 207 -1.57 -1.67 4.15
C GLU A 207 -0.13 -1.15 3.98
N THR A 208 0.06 0.15 3.77
CA THR A 208 1.38 0.77 3.52
C THR A 208 1.56 2.10 4.26
N ASP A 209 2.76 2.67 4.18
CA ASP A 209 3.09 4.03 4.60
C ASP A 209 2.91 5.06 3.47
N TRP A 210 2.31 4.67 2.34
CA TRP A 210 1.94 5.59 1.27
C TRP A 210 0.60 6.27 1.56
N SER A 211 0.59 7.57 1.30
CA SER A 211 -0.61 8.40 1.26
C SER A 211 -1.12 8.54 -0.17
N VAL A 212 -2.41 8.78 -0.33
CA VAL A 212 -3.05 8.95 -1.64
C VAL A 212 -3.65 10.34 -1.70
N GLY A 213 -3.25 11.14 -2.68
CA GLY A 213 -3.82 12.46 -2.95
C GLY A 213 -5.08 12.37 -3.79
N HIS A 214 -5.17 13.17 -4.85
CA HIS A 214 -6.33 13.14 -5.72
C HIS A 214 -6.51 11.79 -6.41
N ILE A 215 -7.78 11.41 -6.59
CA ILE A 215 -8.18 10.16 -7.24
C ILE A 215 -9.18 10.49 -8.35
N ALA A 216 -8.78 10.24 -9.60
CA ALA A 216 -9.65 10.38 -10.77
C ALA A 216 -10.42 9.08 -11.01
N ALA A 217 -11.66 8.99 -10.55
CA ALA A 217 -12.49 7.80 -10.83
C ALA A 217 -12.79 7.64 -12.34
N ASP A 218 -13.21 6.45 -12.76
CA ASP A 218 -13.44 6.12 -14.17
C ASP A 218 -14.41 7.08 -14.88
N TRP A 219 -15.45 7.53 -14.18
CA TRP A 219 -16.45 8.46 -14.71
C TRP A 219 -15.87 9.87 -14.90
N GLN A 220 -14.96 10.28 -14.02
CA GLN A 220 -14.25 11.55 -14.12
C GLN A 220 -13.22 11.55 -15.23
N LEU A 221 -12.44 10.48 -15.35
CA LEU A 221 -11.51 10.31 -16.47
C LEU A 221 -12.23 10.36 -17.82
N LYS A 222 -13.40 9.71 -17.90
CA LYS A 222 -14.25 9.79 -19.09
C LYS A 222 -14.75 11.22 -19.34
N ALA A 223 -15.08 11.97 -18.29
CA ALA A 223 -15.60 13.33 -18.40
C ALA A 223 -14.50 14.36 -18.73
N MET A 224 -13.27 14.15 -18.25
CA MET A 224 -12.09 14.95 -18.56
C MET A 224 -11.76 14.87 -20.06
N GLY A 225 -11.87 13.68 -20.65
CA GLY A 225 -11.57 13.44 -22.06
C GLY A 225 -10.17 12.89 -22.29
N ASP A 226 -9.61 13.14 -23.47
CA ASP A 226 -8.29 12.63 -23.87
C ASP A 226 -7.18 13.21 -22.95
N PRO A 227 -6.37 12.36 -22.27
CA PRO A 227 -5.23 12.81 -21.48
C PRO A 227 -4.27 13.73 -22.25
N ASP A 228 -4.04 13.48 -23.54
CA ASP A 228 -3.13 14.30 -24.36
C ASP A 228 -3.62 15.74 -24.51
N GLU A 229 -4.94 15.94 -24.58
CA GLU A 229 -5.56 17.26 -24.71
C GLU A 229 -5.72 17.98 -23.35
N ASN A 230 -5.56 17.25 -22.24
CA ASN A 230 -5.84 17.72 -20.87
C ASN A 230 -4.65 17.57 -19.91
N ARG A 231 -3.43 17.63 -20.44
CA ARG A 231 -2.17 17.55 -19.65
C ARG A 231 -2.11 18.58 -18.52
N ASP A 232 -2.69 19.76 -18.68
CA ASP A 232 -2.74 20.79 -17.64
C ASP A 232 -3.65 20.41 -16.46
N VAL A 233 -4.73 19.67 -16.72
CA VAL A 233 -5.59 19.12 -15.65
C VAL A 233 -4.82 18.07 -14.85
N LEU A 234 -4.09 17.18 -15.53
CA LEU A 234 -3.25 16.19 -14.86
C LEU A 234 -2.20 16.88 -13.99
N ARG A 235 -1.43 17.82 -14.54
CA ARG A 235 -0.41 18.57 -13.76
C ARG A 235 -0.99 19.21 -12.50
N ARG A 236 -2.15 19.87 -12.61
CA ARG A 236 -2.83 20.47 -11.44
C ARG A 236 -3.21 19.43 -10.39
N ALA A 237 -3.60 18.22 -10.77
CA ALA A 237 -3.91 17.16 -9.82
C ALA A 237 -2.67 16.67 -9.05
N PHE A 238 -1.50 16.61 -9.69
CA PHE A 238 -0.23 16.30 -9.01
C PHE A 238 0.23 17.46 -8.12
N ASP A 239 0.21 18.69 -8.64
CA ASP A 239 0.56 19.89 -7.87
C ASP A 239 -0.32 20.01 -6.61
N ALA A 240 -1.64 19.82 -6.77
CA ALA A 240 -2.59 19.84 -5.65
C ALA A 240 -2.46 18.63 -4.71
N SER A 241 -1.77 17.57 -5.12
CA SER A 241 -1.48 16.40 -4.28
C SER A 241 -0.10 16.44 -3.62
N ALA A 242 0.79 17.37 -4.03
CA ALA A 242 2.23 17.33 -3.73
C ALA A 242 2.82 15.92 -3.90
N ALA A 243 2.64 15.39 -5.11
CA ALA A 243 3.07 14.05 -5.48
C ALA A 243 3.74 14.06 -6.85
N ASP A 244 4.68 13.14 -7.06
CA ASP A 244 5.36 12.90 -8.35
C ASP A 244 5.15 11.45 -8.84
N VAL A 245 4.37 10.67 -8.10
CA VAL A 245 4.12 9.25 -8.35
C VAL A 245 2.65 9.04 -8.68
N ALA A 246 2.37 8.15 -9.63
CA ALA A 246 1.00 7.80 -10.01
C ALA A 246 0.77 6.30 -9.97
N LEU A 247 -0.42 5.92 -9.50
CA LEU A 247 -0.92 4.57 -9.64
C LEU A 247 -2.14 4.56 -10.54
N VAL A 248 -2.02 3.84 -11.66
CA VAL A 248 -3.09 3.71 -12.66
C VAL A 248 -3.78 2.35 -12.50
N ASP A 249 -5.10 2.39 -12.39
CA ASP A 249 -5.99 1.25 -12.30
C ASP A 249 -6.63 0.90 -13.65
N GLY A 250 -6.53 -0.38 -14.00
CA GLY A 250 -6.93 -0.93 -15.30
C GLY A 250 -5.96 -0.65 -16.45
N ASP A 251 -6.35 -1.12 -17.65
CA ASP A 251 -5.56 -1.01 -18.87
C ASP A 251 -5.72 0.38 -19.50
N ARG A 252 -4.83 1.31 -19.13
CA ARG A 252 -4.88 2.73 -19.55
C ARG A 252 -3.52 3.21 -20.07
N GLU A 253 -2.99 2.50 -21.08
CA GLU A 253 -1.66 2.76 -21.64
C GLU A 253 -1.45 4.22 -22.07
N ASN A 254 -2.40 4.83 -22.81
CA ASN A 254 -2.30 6.25 -23.19
C ASN A 254 -2.13 7.16 -21.97
N LEU A 255 -2.94 6.99 -20.92
CA LEU A 255 -2.82 7.82 -19.72
C LEU A 255 -1.45 7.62 -19.05
N ALA A 256 -0.99 6.38 -18.94
CA ALA A 256 0.32 6.08 -18.36
C ALA A 256 1.46 6.72 -19.17
N ASP A 257 1.41 6.64 -20.50
CA ASP A 257 2.39 7.26 -21.39
C ASP A 257 2.40 8.79 -21.24
N VAL A 258 1.21 9.41 -21.18
CA VAL A 258 1.08 10.86 -20.97
C VAL A 258 1.67 11.28 -19.62
N LEU A 259 1.43 10.51 -18.55
CA LEU A 259 1.98 10.79 -17.23
C LEU A 259 3.51 10.68 -17.21
N ASP A 260 4.08 9.65 -17.85
CA ASP A 260 5.54 9.46 -17.96
C ASP A 260 6.19 10.58 -18.79
N ASP A 261 5.56 10.99 -19.90
CA ASP A 261 5.99 12.14 -20.72
C ASP A 261 6.00 13.46 -19.93
N GLU A 262 5.08 13.61 -18.97
CA GLU A 262 5.02 14.76 -18.05
C GLU A 262 6.04 14.68 -16.91
N GLY A 263 6.74 13.55 -16.77
CA GLY A 263 7.76 13.32 -15.75
C GLY A 263 7.24 12.71 -14.46
N TYR A 264 5.98 12.25 -14.42
CA TYR A 264 5.41 11.55 -13.26
C TYR A 264 5.71 10.06 -13.33
N ARG A 265 6.23 9.49 -12.25
CA ARG A 265 6.57 8.07 -12.19
C ARG A 265 5.29 7.24 -12.07
N VAL A 266 4.93 6.53 -13.13
CA VAL A 266 3.83 5.55 -13.09
C VAL A 266 4.33 4.25 -12.47
N VAL A 267 3.68 3.82 -11.39
CA VAL A 267 4.06 2.63 -10.61
C VAL A 267 2.94 1.61 -10.54
N SER A 268 3.30 0.36 -10.25
CA SER A 268 2.34 -0.71 -9.96
C SER A 268 1.96 -0.75 -8.47
N GLU A 269 0.86 -1.43 -8.12
CA GLU A 269 0.54 -1.66 -6.70
C GLU A 269 1.61 -2.53 -6.02
N THR A 270 2.23 -3.46 -6.76
CA THR A 270 3.40 -4.20 -6.28
C THR A 270 4.51 -3.24 -5.88
N TRP A 271 4.85 -2.27 -6.72
CA TRP A 271 5.86 -1.27 -6.39
C TRP A 271 5.52 -0.49 -5.12
N VAL A 272 4.27 -0.05 -4.96
CA VAL A 272 3.83 0.66 -3.74
C VAL A 272 3.97 -0.21 -2.49
N ARG A 273 3.63 -1.50 -2.56
CA ARG A 273 3.76 -2.45 -1.45
C ARG A 273 5.21 -2.77 -1.11
N GLU A 274 6.02 -3.08 -2.12
CA GLU A 274 7.42 -3.47 -1.93
C GLU A 274 8.26 -2.30 -1.40
N THR A 275 7.91 -1.06 -1.75
CA THR A 275 8.62 0.13 -1.26
C THR A 275 8.15 0.63 0.11
N ALA A 276 7.14 0.00 0.70
CA ALA A 276 6.62 0.40 1.99
C ALA A 276 7.70 0.27 3.08
N GLY A 277 7.96 1.33 3.82
CA GLY A 277 9.00 1.37 4.84
C GLY A 277 10.45 1.42 4.30
N VAL A 278 10.68 1.44 2.99
CA VAL A 278 12.03 1.47 2.39
C VAL A 278 12.36 2.87 1.86
N PRO A 279 13.43 3.55 2.31
CA PRO A 279 13.77 4.90 1.84
C PRO A 279 13.81 5.01 0.31
N LEU A 280 13.15 6.02 -0.28
CA LEU A 280 12.99 6.12 -1.74
C LEU A 280 14.33 6.24 -2.49
N GLU A 281 15.32 6.91 -1.89
CA GLU A 281 16.68 6.96 -2.45
C GLU A 281 17.31 5.56 -2.53
N ARG A 282 17.06 4.72 -1.52
CA ARG A 282 17.54 3.33 -1.47
C ARG A 282 16.82 2.46 -2.50
N VAL A 283 15.52 2.66 -2.68
CA VAL A 283 14.75 2.03 -3.77
C VAL A 283 15.38 2.37 -5.12
N HIS A 284 15.61 3.65 -5.39
CA HIS A 284 16.18 4.09 -6.67
C HIS A 284 17.58 3.53 -6.93
N ASP A 285 18.45 3.55 -5.92
CA ASP A 285 19.80 2.98 -5.99
C ASP A 285 19.75 1.49 -6.35
N LEU A 286 18.94 0.69 -5.65
CA LEU A 286 18.83 -0.75 -5.86
C LEU A 286 18.16 -1.09 -7.20
N GLU A 287 17.15 -0.34 -7.63
CA GLU A 287 16.53 -0.51 -8.95
C GLU A 287 17.54 -0.26 -10.08
N SER A 288 18.39 0.75 -9.92
CA SER A 288 19.43 1.08 -10.90
C SER A 288 20.58 0.06 -10.93
N THR A 289 20.88 -0.56 -9.80
CA THR A 289 22.01 -1.46 -9.61
C THR A 289 21.68 -2.92 -9.95
N LEU A 290 20.44 -3.35 -9.67
CA LEU A 290 19.97 -4.71 -9.89
C LEU A 290 19.01 -4.81 -11.08
N VAL A 291 17.72 -4.60 -10.82
CA VAL A 291 16.59 -4.58 -11.77
C VAL A 291 15.46 -3.77 -11.13
N ARG A 292 14.44 -3.37 -11.91
CA ARG A 292 13.25 -2.71 -11.36
C ARG A 292 12.40 -3.68 -10.53
N ILE A 293 11.54 -3.14 -9.67
CA ILE A 293 10.59 -3.96 -8.88
C ILE A 293 9.63 -4.73 -9.79
N GLU A 294 9.19 -4.11 -10.89
CA GLU A 294 8.36 -4.74 -11.92
C GLU A 294 9.06 -5.93 -12.57
N ASP A 295 10.39 -5.90 -12.64
CA ASP A 295 11.23 -6.93 -13.25
C ASP A 295 11.75 -7.96 -12.22
N GLY A 296 11.29 -7.87 -10.96
CA GLY A 296 11.54 -8.89 -9.92
C GLY A 296 12.44 -8.48 -8.76
N LEU A 297 12.75 -7.19 -8.57
CA LEU A 297 13.49 -6.75 -7.37
C LEU A 297 12.65 -6.92 -6.10
N ARG A 298 13.22 -7.52 -5.05
CA ARG A 298 12.67 -7.60 -3.70
C ARG A 298 13.70 -7.15 -2.67
N PHE A 299 13.24 -6.64 -1.54
CA PHE A 299 14.11 -6.15 -0.47
C PHE A 299 14.26 -7.20 0.63
N GLY A 300 15.47 -7.35 1.14
CA GLY A 300 15.78 -8.24 2.25
C GLY A 300 15.84 -7.49 3.59
N SER A 301 16.08 -8.22 4.67
CA SER A 301 16.11 -7.71 6.03
C SER A 301 17.28 -6.74 6.29
N ASP A 302 18.34 -6.80 5.49
CA ASP A 302 19.49 -5.90 5.60
C ASP A 302 19.31 -4.60 4.79
N ILE A 303 18.08 -4.22 4.45
CA ILE A 303 17.79 -3.05 3.59
C ILE A 303 18.50 -1.76 4.05
N ASP A 304 18.63 -1.59 5.37
CA ASP A 304 19.25 -0.44 6.03
C ASP A 304 20.80 -0.50 6.13
N ALA A 305 21.44 -1.53 5.57
CA ALA A 305 22.89 -1.64 5.56
C ALA A 305 23.54 -0.44 4.86
N ALA A 306 24.55 0.17 5.49
CA ALA A 306 25.21 1.36 4.94
C ALA A 306 25.83 1.13 3.56
N ASP A 307 26.49 -0.02 3.39
CA ASP A 307 27.15 -0.44 2.17
C ASP A 307 26.73 -1.88 1.81
N TYR A 308 26.80 -2.21 0.52
CA TYR A 308 26.55 -3.55 0.02
C TYR A 308 27.44 -3.87 -1.18
N ASP A 309 27.68 -5.16 -1.39
CA ASP A 309 28.31 -5.70 -2.58
C ASP A 309 27.28 -6.43 -3.44
N VAL A 310 27.42 -6.34 -4.77
CA VAL A 310 26.55 -7.06 -5.69
C VAL A 310 27.19 -8.36 -6.11
N ILE A 311 26.48 -9.45 -5.88
CA ILE A 311 26.93 -10.82 -6.14
C ILE A 311 26.00 -11.52 -7.15
N SER A 312 26.44 -12.70 -7.62
CA SER A 312 25.55 -13.69 -8.22
C SER A 312 25.08 -14.65 -7.15
N LEU A 313 23.77 -14.87 -7.07
CA LEU A 313 23.20 -15.92 -6.23
C LEU A 313 23.68 -17.30 -6.71
N PRO A 314 23.83 -18.29 -5.82
CA PRO A 314 24.20 -19.65 -6.18
C PRO A 314 22.98 -20.38 -6.76
N ASP A 315 22.51 -19.92 -7.93
CA ASP A 315 21.28 -20.34 -8.59
C ASP A 315 21.06 -21.87 -8.58
N PRO A 316 22.06 -22.74 -8.87
CA PRO A 316 21.87 -24.19 -8.81
C PRO A 316 21.58 -24.73 -7.40
N LEU A 317 22.29 -24.22 -6.38
CA LEU A 317 22.07 -24.61 -4.98
C LEU A 317 20.69 -24.10 -4.51
N LEU A 318 20.38 -22.85 -4.84
CA LEU A 318 19.12 -22.21 -4.49
C LEU A 318 17.93 -22.88 -5.19
N ALA A 319 18.08 -23.34 -6.42
CA ALA A 319 17.05 -24.11 -7.12
C ALA A 319 16.80 -25.47 -6.46
N GLU A 320 17.84 -26.16 -5.98
CA GLU A 320 17.68 -27.41 -5.23
C GLU A 320 16.98 -27.16 -3.89
N ALA A 321 17.40 -26.12 -3.14
CA ALA A 321 16.78 -25.74 -1.87
C ALA A 321 15.30 -25.37 -2.04
N GLN A 322 14.96 -24.51 -3.00
CA GLN A 322 13.57 -24.14 -3.32
C GLN A 322 12.72 -25.34 -3.78
N GLY A 323 13.35 -26.39 -4.31
CA GLY A 323 12.68 -27.65 -4.65
C GLY A 323 12.39 -28.55 -3.45
N ILE A 324 13.05 -28.31 -2.31
CA ILE A 324 12.83 -29.01 -1.04
C ILE A 324 11.82 -28.23 -0.19
N ASP A 325 12.10 -26.95 0.02
CA ASP A 325 11.28 -26.02 0.80
C ASP A 325 11.43 -24.60 0.21
N ILE A 326 10.40 -24.15 -0.50
CA ILE A 326 10.43 -22.86 -1.20
C ILE A 326 10.40 -21.68 -0.22
N ASP A 327 9.61 -21.79 0.84
CA ASP A 327 9.42 -20.72 1.82
C ASP A 327 10.70 -20.56 2.63
N ALA A 328 11.27 -21.66 3.15
CA ALA A 328 12.53 -21.60 3.89
C ALA A 328 13.70 -21.07 3.06
N ALA A 329 13.73 -21.37 1.75
CA ALA A 329 14.78 -20.88 0.86
C ALA A 329 14.62 -19.39 0.56
N LEU A 330 13.38 -18.90 0.39
CA LEU A 330 13.12 -17.47 0.24
C LEU A 330 13.45 -16.71 1.53
N ASP A 331 13.06 -17.23 2.70
CA ASP A 331 13.40 -16.64 4.00
C ASP A 331 14.92 -16.55 4.18
N ALA A 332 15.66 -17.59 3.79
CA ALA A 332 17.11 -17.59 3.83
C ALA A 332 17.71 -16.47 2.97
N VAL A 333 17.17 -16.22 1.77
CA VAL A 333 17.62 -15.12 0.90
C VAL A 333 17.21 -13.76 1.47
N ALA A 334 15.95 -13.59 1.87
CA ALA A 334 15.44 -12.34 2.39
C ALA A 334 16.21 -11.90 3.65
N GLU A 335 16.46 -12.81 4.59
CA GLU A 335 17.11 -12.52 5.86
C GLU A 335 18.63 -12.31 5.77
N THR A 336 19.25 -12.54 4.60
CA THR A 336 20.71 -12.43 4.41
C THR A 336 21.10 -11.48 3.27
N THR A 337 20.15 -10.71 2.77
CA THR A 337 20.38 -9.77 1.67
C THR A 337 19.84 -8.38 2.01
N VAL A 338 20.42 -7.37 1.37
CA VAL A 338 19.84 -6.03 1.28
C VAL A 338 18.69 -6.05 0.27
N ALA A 339 18.91 -6.69 -0.87
CA ALA A 339 17.92 -6.88 -1.92
C ALA A 339 18.33 -8.03 -2.83
N TYR A 340 17.35 -8.62 -3.52
CA TYR A 340 17.57 -9.78 -4.37
C TYR A 340 16.63 -9.80 -5.56
N GLN A 341 17.09 -10.43 -6.62
CA GLN A 341 16.28 -10.67 -7.81
C GLN A 341 15.41 -11.91 -7.63
N THR A 342 14.21 -11.82 -8.17
CA THR A 342 13.25 -12.90 -8.24
C THR A 342 12.78 -13.12 -9.66
N VAL A 343 12.29 -14.33 -9.92
CA VAL A 343 11.61 -14.74 -11.14
C VAL A 343 10.26 -15.35 -10.79
N GLU A 344 9.47 -15.72 -11.81
CA GLU A 344 8.15 -16.34 -11.61
C GLU A 344 7.24 -15.49 -10.70
N SER A 345 7.17 -14.20 -11.02
CA SER A 345 6.34 -13.20 -10.30
C SER A 345 6.67 -13.08 -8.80
N GLY A 346 7.94 -13.19 -8.42
CA GLY A 346 8.38 -13.01 -7.03
C GLY A 346 8.53 -14.31 -6.24
N THR A 347 8.14 -15.44 -6.81
CA THR A 347 8.08 -16.71 -6.06
C THR A 347 9.41 -17.45 -5.99
N ARG A 348 10.41 -17.08 -6.79
CA ARG A 348 11.72 -17.73 -6.75
C ARG A 348 12.85 -16.72 -6.78
N ALA A 349 13.73 -16.78 -5.80
CA ALA A 349 14.97 -16.02 -5.80
C ALA A 349 15.94 -16.60 -6.84
N ARG A 350 16.49 -15.72 -7.69
CA ARG A 350 17.38 -16.10 -8.78
C ARG A 350 18.11 -14.89 -9.36
N GLY A 351 19.38 -15.05 -9.71
CA GLY A 351 20.14 -14.04 -10.44
C GLY A 351 21.11 -13.29 -9.56
N ARG A 352 20.95 -11.97 -9.41
CA ARG A 352 21.85 -11.13 -8.60
C ARG A 352 21.21 -10.73 -7.27
N ALA A 353 22.04 -10.46 -6.28
CA ALA A 353 21.62 -9.90 -5.00
C ALA A 353 22.64 -8.86 -4.50
N ALA A 354 22.17 -7.93 -3.69
CA ALA A 354 22.96 -7.03 -2.88
C ALA A 354 23.09 -7.63 -1.46
N VAL A 355 24.32 -7.83 -0.99
CA VAL A 355 24.62 -8.42 0.33
C VAL A 355 25.50 -7.48 1.14
N ALA A 356 25.29 -7.44 2.45
CA ALA A 356 26.11 -6.66 3.37
C ALA A 356 27.21 -7.53 3.98
N GLY A 357 28.46 -7.05 3.99
CA GLY A 357 29.57 -7.74 4.64
C GLY A 357 29.69 -9.23 4.24
N ASP A 358 29.66 -10.11 5.23
CA ASP A 358 29.82 -11.56 5.05
C ASP A 358 28.48 -12.32 4.92
N SER A 359 27.33 -11.64 4.74
CA SER A 359 25.99 -12.27 4.71
C SER A 359 25.84 -13.34 3.61
N TYR A 360 26.67 -13.31 2.57
CA TYR A 360 26.69 -14.37 1.55
C TYR A 360 27.06 -15.74 2.12
N ASP A 361 28.03 -15.79 3.03
CA ASP A 361 28.44 -17.05 3.65
C ASP A 361 27.34 -17.62 4.53
N GLU A 362 26.55 -16.77 5.16
CA GLU A 362 25.36 -17.14 5.93
C GLU A 362 24.25 -17.67 5.03
N LEU A 363 23.97 -17.01 3.89
CA LEU A 363 23.02 -17.50 2.90
C LEU A 363 23.34 -18.94 2.50
N VAL A 364 24.58 -19.21 2.10
CA VAL A 364 25.01 -20.57 1.68
C VAL A 364 24.84 -21.57 2.83
N ALA A 365 25.19 -21.20 4.06
CA ALA A 365 25.03 -22.06 5.22
C ALA A 365 23.56 -22.44 5.46
N ARG A 366 22.62 -21.49 5.34
CA ARG A 366 21.18 -21.75 5.48
C ARG A 366 20.63 -22.62 4.37
N LEU A 367 21.05 -22.40 3.12
CA LEU A 367 20.68 -23.29 2.02
C LEU A 367 21.19 -24.73 2.26
N CYS A 368 22.39 -24.90 2.80
CA CYS A 368 22.88 -26.22 3.21
C CYS A 368 22.00 -26.89 4.26
N GLU A 369 21.47 -26.14 5.24
CA GLU A 369 20.54 -26.69 6.23
C GLU A 369 19.25 -27.21 5.59
N ILE A 370 18.70 -26.48 4.61
CA ILE A 370 17.51 -26.93 3.87
C ILE A 370 17.80 -28.24 3.12
N LEU A 371 18.97 -28.34 2.47
CA LEU A 371 19.36 -29.56 1.77
C LEU A 371 19.44 -30.78 2.70
N ARG A 372 19.81 -30.62 3.98
CA ARG A 372 19.88 -31.72 4.96
C ARG A 372 18.53 -32.35 5.27
N ALA A 373 17.41 -31.73 4.90
CA ALA A 373 16.10 -32.37 4.99
C ALA A 373 15.92 -33.49 3.95
N LYS A 374 16.68 -33.47 2.86
CA LYS A 374 16.58 -34.43 1.74
C LYS A 374 17.82 -35.30 1.55
N TYR A 375 19.01 -34.75 1.80
CA TYR A 375 20.28 -35.41 1.54
C TYR A 375 20.86 -36.05 2.80
N ASP A 376 21.50 -37.21 2.65
CA ASP A 376 22.13 -37.96 3.75
C ASP A 376 23.37 -37.23 4.30
N SER A 377 24.09 -36.53 3.42
CA SER A 377 25.21 -35.66 3.79
C SER A 377 25.23 -34.39 2.95
N VAL A 378 25.63 -33.27 3.58
CA VAL A 378 25.82 -31.97 2.93
C VAL A 378 27.09 -31.34 3.50
N GLU A 379 28.12 -31.28 2.68
CA GLU A 379 29.44 -30.76 3.02
C GLU A 379 29.73 -29.49 2.22
N ARG A 380 30.28 -28.47 2.88
CA ARG A 380 30.73 -27.22 2.26
C ARG A 380 32.26 -27.16 2.34
N ASP A 381 32.92 -27.03 1.20
CA ASP A 381 34.38 -26.90 1.10
C ASP A 381 34.76 -26.02 -0.10
N ASP A 382 35.72 -25.12 0.10
CA ASP A 382 36.38 -24.27 -0.92
C ASP A 382 35.47 -23.80 -2.09
N GLY A 383 34.44 -23.01 -1.81
CA GLY A 383 33.53 -22.46 -2.84
C GLY A 383 32.60 -23.50 -3.47
N ARG A 384 32.38 -24.63 -2.80
CA ARG A 384 31.46 -25.69 -3.23
C ARG A 384 30.62 -26.23 -2.10
N VAL A 385 29.44 -26.70 -2.47
CA VAL A 385 28.55 -27.51 -1.64
C VAL A 385 28.34 -28.84 -2.33
N VAL A 386 28.71 -29.93 -1.65
CA VAL A 386 28.52 -31.30 -2.12
C VAL A 386 27.47 -31.96 -1.26
N ALA A 387 26.38 -32.42 -1.89
CA ALA A 387 25.31 -33.14 -1.22
C ALA A 387 25.23 -34.57 -1.76
N SER A 388 25.17 -35.56 -0.87
CA SER A 388 25.03 -36.97 -1.25
C SER A 388 23.79 -37.60 -0.62
N MET A 389 23.14 -38.50 -1.37
CA MET A 389 22.05 -39.33 -0.86
C MET A 389 22.04 -40.70 -1.51
N THR A 390 21.50 -41.65 -0.78
CA THR A 390 21.23 -43.00 -1.28
C THR A 390 19.94 -43.00 -2.08
N ALA A 391 20.04 -43.21 -3.40
CA ALA A 391 18.89 -43.19 -4.30
C ALA A 391 18.66 -44.57 -4.93
N PHE A 392 17.40 -44.91 -5.19
CA PHE A 392 17.06 -46.13 -5.94
C PHE A 392 17.71 -46.13 -7.34
N ASP A 393 18.32 -47.26 -7.72
CA ASP A 393 18.89 -47.52 -9.03
C ASP A 393 18.00 -48.50 -9.83
N PRO A 394 17.15 -47.99 -10.75
CA PRO A 394 16.27 -48.83 -11.56
C PRO A 394 17.01 -49.92 -12.32
N GLU A 395 18.24 -49.64 -12.76
CA GLU A 395 19.05 -50.60 -13.51
C GLU A 395 19.62 -51.70 -12.60
N ALA A 396 19.93 -51.39 -11.33
CA ALA A 396 20.28 -52.41 -10.35
C ALA A 396 19.08 -53.32 -10.04
N ALA A 397 17.90 -52.74 -9.89
CA ALA A 397 16.66 -53.49 -9.67
C ALA A 397 16.33 -54.43 -10.84
N LYS A 398 16.46 -53.95 -12.09
CA LYS A 398 16.27 -54.79 -13.29
C LYS A 398 17.28 -55.94 -13.36
N ARG A 399 18.56 -55.69 -13.02
CA ARG A 399 19.58 -56.73 -12.96
C ARG A 399 19.27 -57.83 -11.93
N ARG A 400 18.50 -57.50 -10.90
CA ARG A 400 17.99 -58.43 -9.87
C ARG A 400 16.63 -59.04 -10.21
N GLY A 401 16.13 -58.84 -11.43
CA GLY A 401 14.86 -59.43 -11.88
C GLY A 401 13.60 -58.71 -11.38
N VAL A 402 13.73 -57.53 -10.77
CA VAL A 402 12.57 -56.78 -10.26
C VAL A 402 11.76 -56.20 -11.44
N PRO A 403 10.46 -56.48 -11.56
CA PRO A 403 9.63 -55.89 -12.60
C PRO A 403 9.34 -54.41 -12.34
N GLU A 404 9.30 -53.60 -13.40
CA GLU A 404 8.85 -52.20 -13.31
C GLU A 404 7.40 -52.13 -12.79
N GLY A 405 7.10 -51.11 -11.96
CA GLY A 405 5.76 -50.90 -11.40
C GLY A 405 5.78 -50.83 -9.86
N PRO A 406 4.78 -51.39 -9.16
CA PRO A 406 4.63 -51.24 -7.70
C PRO A 406 5.86 -51.71 -6.89
N ALA A 407 6.61 -52.69 -7.42
CA ALA A 407 7.83 -53.21 -6.80
C ALA A 407 8.95 -52.15 -6.73
N PHE A 408 9.12 -51.35 -7.79
CA PHE A 408 10.06 -50.21 -7.78
C PHE A 408 9.61 -49.15 -6.79
N GLY A 409 8.31 -48.88 -6.71
CA GLY A 409 7.76 -47.93 -5.74
C GLY A 409 8.06 -48.34 -4.29
N LYS A 410 7.92 -49.63 -3.97
CA LYS A 410 8.26 -50.17 -2.63
C LYS A 410 9.75 -50.04 -2.31
N LEU A 411 10.62 -50.47 -3.22
CA LEU A 411 12.07 -50.37 -3.04
C LEU A 411 12.53 -48.91 -2.95
N SER A 412 11.97 -48.01 -3.76
CA SER A 412 12.23 -46.57 -3.71
C SER A 412 11.69 -45.91 -2.43
N ALA A 413 10.70 -46.51 -1.76
CA ALA A 413 10.16 -46.05 -0.48
C ALA A 413 10.87 -46.71 0.72
N GLY A 414 11.99 -47.41 0.50
CA GLY A 414 12.75 -48.07 1.56
C GLY A 414 12.12 -49.37 2.07
N GLN A 415 11.22 -49.99 1.31
CA GLN A 415 10.57 -51.25 1.67
C GLN A 415 11.19 -52.41 0.91
N GLU A 416 11.46 -53.51 1.62
CA GLU A 416 11.89 -54.77 1.03
C GLU A 416 10.76 -55.38 0.20
N ILE A 417 11.14 -56.13 -0.84
CA ILE A 417 10.21 -56.89 -1.68
C ILE A 417 10.72 -58.31 -1.86
N GLU A 418 9.81 -59.21 -2.24
CA GLU A 418 10.14 -60.59 -2.59
C GLU A 418 9.88 -60.81 -4.08
N VAL A 419 10.89 -61.32 -4.79
CA VAL A 419 10.83 -61.66 -6.21
C VAL A 419 11.47 -63.04 -6.37
N ASP A 420 10.73 -64.00 -6.94
CA ASP A 420 11.21 -65.37 -7.18
C ASP A 420 11.84 -66.06 -5.95
N ASP A 421 11.17 -65.97 -4.79
CA ASP A 421 11.61 -66.51 -3.48
C ASP A 421 12.92 -65.88 -2.92
N GLU A 422 13.40 -64.77 -3.50
CA GLU A 422 14.53 -63.96 -3.00
C GLU A 422 14.03 -62.62 -2.44
N VAL A 423 14.45 -62.29 -1.21
CA VAL A 423 14.18 -60.98 -0.60
C VAL A 423 15.21 -59.98 -1.10
N ILE A 424 14.74 -58.92 -1.76
CA ILE A 424 15.58 -57.84 -2.27
C ILE A 424 15.39 -56.63 -1.36
N SER A 425 16.48 -56.21 -0.72
CA SER A 425 16.49 -55.01 0.13
C SER A 425 16.72 -53.74 -0.69
N PRO A 426 16.21 -52.57 -0.24
CA PRO A 426 16.46 -51.28 -0.90
C PRO A 426 17.96 -50.98 -1.09
N ALA A 427 18.79 -51.35 -0.11
CA ALA A 427 20.24 -51.12 -0.16
C ALA A 427 20.90 -51.82 -1.36
N GLU A 428 20.44 -53.03 -1.71
CA GLU A 428 21.00 -53.82 -2.82
C GLU A 428 20.72 -53.27 -4.21
N VAL A 429 19.72 -52.39 -4.31
CA VAL A 429 19.28 -51.76 -5.56
C VAL A 429 19.34 -50.24 -5.45
N SER A 430 20.19 -49.73 -4.58
CA SER A 430 20.46 -48.31 -4.42
C SER A 430 21.85 -47.95 -4.96
N LYS A 431 22.02 -46.69 -5.32
CA LYS A 431 23.32 -46.10 -5.64
C LYS A 431 23.46 -44.76 -4.93
N GLU A 432 24.68 -44.42 -4.60
CA GLU A 432 25.00 -43.07 -4.13
C GLU A 432 24.79 -42.08 -5.29
N ARG A 433 24.00 -41.04 -5.02
CA ARG A 433 23.84 -39.88 -5.89
C ARG A 433 24.52 -38.70 -5.22
N ILE A 434 25.49 -38.12 -5.91
CA ILE A 434 26.22 -36.93 -5.48
C ILE A 434 25.83 -35.77 -6.39
N VAL A 435 25.55 -34.61 -5.80
CA VAL A 435 25.29 -33.34 -6.50
C VAL A 435 26.30 -32.31 -5.99
N ASP A 436 26.94 -31.59 -6.91
CA ASP A 436 27.96 -30.57 -6.63
C ASP A 436 27.40 -29.21 -7.09
N PHE A 437 27.42 -28.23 -6.19
CA PHE A 437 27.01 -26.86 -6.43
C PHE A 437 28.19 -25.92 -6.22
N SER A 438 28.46 -25.06 -7.20
CA SER A 438 29.41 -23.94 -7.02
C SER A 438 28.74 -22.79 -6.28
N VAL A 439 29.45 -22.24 -5.29
CA VAL A 439 29.01 -21.11 -4.45
C VAL A 439 30.09 -20.04 -4.42
#